data_AF-A0A8T1GYW6-F1
#
_entry.id   AF-A0A8T1GYW6-F1
#
_cell.length_a   1.000
_cell.length_b   1.000
_cell.length_c   1.000
_cell.angle_alpha   90.00
_cell.angle_beta   90.00
_cell.angle_gamma   90.00
#
_symmetry.space_group_name_H-M   'P 1'
#
loop_
_entity.id
_entity.type
_entity.pdbx_description
1 polymer ?
#
loop_
_entity_poly.entity_id
_entity_poly.type
_entity_poly.pdbx_seq_one_letter_code
_entity_poly.pdbx_strand_id
1 'polypeptide(L)'
;TDSSAAISTLNAGYAWMGMNVFCSAAYVLGMRKVIKKMNFKDWDTMYYNNLLTIPVLIVSSFVMEDWSGVNFSKNFPEETRNRMIIGMVYSGLAAIFISYCSAWCIRVTSSTTYSMVGALNKLPIAISGLIFFSAPVTVGSVSAIFIAFVSGIVYAIARMRQSGPRDTLPTTRPTMSASAQSSR
;
A
#
# COMPACT_ATOMS: atom_id res chain seq x y z
N THR A 1 13.00 0.07 -37.53
CA THR A 1 13.60 -0.74 -36.46
C THR A 1 13.37 -0.12 -35.09
N ASP A 2 13.45 1.20 -34.93
CA ASP A 2 13.18 1.87 -33.64
C ASP A 2 11.73 1.78 -33.14
N SER A 3 10.73 1.84 -34.03
CA SER A 3 9.31 1.75 -33.63
C SER A 3 8.95 0.38 -33.06
N SER A 4 9.52 -0.70 -33.59
CA SER A 4 9.30 -2.06 -33.07
C SER A 4 9.95 -2.28 -31.70
N ALA A 5 11.13 -1.68 -31.48
CA ALA A 5 11.79 -1.68 -30.18
C ALA A 5 10.99 -0.85 -29.15
N ALA A 6 10.48 0.32 -29.53
CA ALA A 6 9.64 1.15 -28.68
C ALA A 6 8.33 0.45 -28.27
N ILE A 7 7.67 -0.23 -29.22
CA ILE A 7 6.46 -1.02 -28.95
C ILE A 7 6.77 -2.21 -28.02
N SER A 8 7.91 -2.88 -28.21
CA SER A 8 8.32 -4.00 -27.36
C SER A 8 8.61 -3.55 -25.92
N THR A 9 9.30 -2.42 -25.75
CA THR A 9 9.54 -1.80 -24.43
C THR A 9 8.23 -1.36 -23.77
N LEU A 10 7.28 -0.81 -24.56
CA LEU A 10 5.97 -0.41 -24.05
C LEU A 10 5.16 -1.63 -23.56
N ASN A 11 5.12 -2.70 -24.35
CA ASN A 11 4.44 -3.95 -23.98
C ASN A 11 5.08 -4.59 -22.73
N ALA A 12 6.42 -4.59 -22.66
CA ALA A 12 7.14 -5.05 -21.48
C ALA A 12 6.81 -4.19 -20.25
N GLY A 13 6.68 -2.87 -20.42
CA GLY A 13 6.25 -1.96 -19.36
C GLY A 13 4.84 -2.27 -18.84
N TYR A 14 3.87 -2.49 -19.73
CA TYR A 14 2.52 -2.89 -19.33
C TYR A 14 2.48 -4.25 -18.64
N ALA A 15 3.25 -5.23 -19.13
CA ALA A 15 3.39 -6.54 -18.49
C ALA A 15 3.96 -6.42 -17.08
N TRP A 16 4.99 -5.57 -16.90
CA TRP A 16 5.59 -5.30 -15.59
C TRP A 16 4.62 -4.61 -14.63
N MET A 17 3.82 -3.65 -15.13
CA MET A 17 2.78 -3.00 -14.33
C MET A 17 1.71 -4.00 -13.89
N GLY A 18 1.27 -4.89 -14.78
CA GLY A 18 0.32 -5.96 -14.44
C GLY A 18 0.85 -6.87 -13.33
N MET A 19 2.11 -7.31 -13.45
CA MET A 19 2.80 -8.09 -12.42
C MET A 19 2.85 -7.34 -11.09
N ASN A 20 3.20 -6.05 -11.10
CA ASN A 20 3.27 -5.22 -9.89
C ASN A 20 1.92 -5.11 -9.19
N VAL A 21 0.82 -4.91 -9.93
CA VAL A 21 -0.53 -4.86 -9.37
C VAL A 21 -0.91 -6.19 -8.73
N PHE A 22 -0.62 -7.31 -9.38
CA PHE A 22 -0.90 -8.63 -8.85
C PHE A 22 -0.11 -8.90 -7.55
N CYS A 23 1.20 -8.65 -7.56
CA CYS A 23 2.05 -8.80 -6.38
C CYS A 23 1.60 -7.90 -5.23
N SER A 24 1.26 -6.65 -5.52
CA SER A 24 0.77 -5.70 -4.51
C SER A 24 -0.54 -6.16 -3.88
N ALA A 25 -1.49 -6.65 -4.68
CA ALA A 25 -2.75 -7.20 -4.19
C ALA A 25 -2.54 -8.47 -3.35
N ALA A 26 -1.69 -9.39 -3.83
CA ALA A 26 -1.33 -10.61 -3.12
C ALA A 26 -0.68 -10.31 -1.77
N TYR A 27 0.23 -9.33 -1.72
CA TYR A 27 0.89 -8.90 -0.48
C TYR A 27 -0.12 -8.36 0.55
N VAL A 28 -0.96 -7.39 0.20
CA VAL A 28 -1.90 -6.78 1.18
C VAL A 28 -2.97 -7.78 1.67
N LEU A 29 -3.42 -8.69 0.80
CA LEU A 29 -4.38 -9.74 1.16
C LEU A 29 -3.73 -10.84 2.00
N GLY A 30 -2.55 -11.31 1.58
CA GLY A 30 -1.78 -12.35 2.26
C GLY A 30 -1.37 -11.90 3.66
N MET A 31 -0.82 -10.69 3.78
CA MET A 31 -0.42 -10.13 5.06
C MET A 31 -1.61 -10.02 6.03
N ARG A 32 -2.76 -9.52 5.55
CA ARG A 32 -3.98 -9.48 6.38
C ARG A 32 -4.44 -10.88 6.83
N LYS A 33 -4.36 -11.88 5.95
CA LYS A 33 -4.71 -13.27 6.26
C LYS A 33 -3.80 -13.85 7.35
N VAL A 34 -2.49 -13.63 7.24
CA VAL A 34 -1.49 -14.11 8.22
C VAL A 34 -1.69 -13.43 9.58
N ILE A 35 -1.85 -12.11 9.62
CA ILE A 35 -2.13 -11.36 10.87
C ILE A 35 -3.34 -11.95 11.59
N LYS A 36 -4.44 -12.18 10.87
CA LYS A 36 -5.67 -12.73 11.46
C LYS A 36 -5.52 -14.19 11.91
N LYS A 37 -4.84 -15.02 11.13
CA LYS A 37 -4.67 -16.46 11.43
C LYS A 37 -3.75 -16.69 12.62
N MET A 38 -2.66 -15.94 12.71
CA MET A 38 -1.63 -16.09 13.75
C MET A 38 -1.89 -15.21 14.97
N ASN A 39 -2.94 -14.37 14.94
CA ASN A 39 -3.24 -13.34 15.95
C ASN A 39 -2.04 -12.44 16.25
N PHE A 40 -1.24 -12.10 15.23
CA PHE A 40 -0.04 -11.29 15.44
C PHE A 40 -0.38 -9.89 15.92
N LYS A 41 0.43 -9.41 16.86
CA LYS A 41 0.40 -8.01 17.29
C LYS A 41 1.07 -7.13 16.22
N ASP A 42 0.85 -5.82 16.32
CA ASP A 42 1.39 -4.85 15.36
C ASP A 42 2.92 -4.93 15.26
N TRP A 43 3.58 -5.09 16.41
CA TRP A 43 5.03 -5.19 16.49
C TRP A 43 5.58 -6.49 15.87
N ASP A 44 4.93 -7.63 16.13
CA ASP A 44 5.33 -8.92 15.55
C ASP A 44 5.21 -8.87 14.03
N THR A 45 4.10 -8.31 13.53
CA THR A 45 3.88 -8.14 12.09
C THR A 45 4.97 -7.29 11.46
N MET A 46 5.34 -6.17 12.09
CA MET A 46 6.43 -5.30 11.61
C MET A 46 7.78 -6.03 11.64
N TYR A 47 8.09 -6.74 12.72
CA TYR A 47 9.34 -7.46 12.90
C TYR A 47 9.51 -8.54 11.84
N TYR A 48 8.52 -9.43 11.67
CA TYR A 48 8.58 -10.49 10.67
C TYR A 48 8.60 -9.94 9.25
N ASN A 49 7.84 -8.89 8.96
CA ASN A 49 7.85 -8.31 7.62
C ASN A 49 9.23 -7.76 7.24
N ASN A 50 9.90 -7.03 8.14
CA ASN A 50 11.25 -6.53 7.89
C ASN A 50 12.29 -7.65 7.89
N LEU A 51 12.24 -8.56 8.86
CA LEU A 51 13.22 -9.64 9.00
C LEU A 51 13.20 -10.60 7.80
N LEU A 52 12.01 -11.02 7.34
CA LEU A 52 11.89 -11.93 6.19
C LEU A 52 12.27 -11.23 4.88
N THR A 53 12.12 -9.90 4.81
CA THR A 53 12.46 -9.13 3.61
C THR A 53 13.98 -8.97 3.42
N ILE A 54 14.76 -8.91 4.50
CA ILE A 54 16.24 -8.79 4.43
C ILE A 54 16.90 -9.85 3.52
N PRO A 55 16.74 -11.18 3.75
CA PRO A 55 17.38 -12.18 2.90
C PRO A 55 16.88 -12.13 1.45
N VAL A 56 15.60 -11.82 1.24
CA VAL A 56 15.03 -11.67 -0.10
C VAL A 56 15.66 -10.48 -0.84
N LEU A 57 15.83 -9.34 -0.16
CA LEU A 57 16.49 -8.16 -0.73
C LEU A 57 17.97 -8.42 -1.02
N ILE A 58 18.69 -9.12 -0.14
CA ILE A 58 20.10 -9.48 -0.36
C ILE A 58 20.22 -10.34 -1.63
N VAL A 59 19.42 -11.40 -1.74
CA VAL A 59 19.43 -12.27 -2.94
C VAL A 59 19.06 -11.46 -4.19
N SER A 60 18.07 -10.58 -4.10
CA SER A 60 17.62 -9.77 -5.24
C SER A 60 18.70 -8.78 -5.69
N SER A 61 19.41 -8.15 -4.75
CA SER A 61 20.52 -7.23 -5.02
C SER A 61 21.68 -7.96 -5.70
N PHE A 62 22.03 -9.19 -5.29
CA PHE A 62 23.07 -9.95 -5.99
C PHE A 62 22.70 -10.38 -7.40
N VAL A 63 21.41 -10.58 -7.69
CA VAL A 63 20.94 -11.02 -9.01
C VAL A 63 20.74 -9.84 -9.97
N MET A 64 20.25 -8.70 -9.47
CA MET A 64 19.86 -7.56 -10.30
C MET A 64 20.91 -6.44 -10.37
N GLU A 65 21.74 -6.27 -9.34
CA GLU A 65 22.71 -5.18 -9.27
C GLU A 65 24.13 -5.66 -9.60
N ASP A 66 24.89 -4.80 -10.26
CA ASP A 66 26.31 -5.05 -10.53
C ASP A 66 27.17 -4.55 -9.36
N TRP A 67 27.77 -5.49 -8.64
CA TRP A 67 28.66 -5.26 -7.50
C TRP A 67 30.10 -4.93 -7.88
N SER A 68 30.37 -4.63 -9.15
CA SER A 68 31.68 -4.16 -9.62
C SER A 68 32.15 -2.93 -8.83
N GLY A 69 33.44 -2.91 -8.47
CA GLY A 69 34.06 -1.81 -7.71
C GLY A 69 33.92 -0.43 -8.39
N VAL A 70 33.78 -0.40 -9.72
CA VAL A 70 33.53 0.83 -10.49
C VAL A 70 32.12 1.36 -10.25
N ASN A 71 31.11 0.48 -10.19
CA ASN A 71 29.72 0.87 -9.89
C ASN A 71 29.57 1.22 -8.40
N PHE A 72 30.29 0.53 -7.52
CA PHE A 72 30.30 0.87 -6.10
C PHE A 72 30.89 2.25 -5.85
N SER A 73 32.03 2.58 -6.47
CA SER A 73 32.67 3.90 -6.35
C SER A 73 31.81 5.04 -6.93
N LYS A 74 31.04 4.78 -8.00
CA LYS A 74 30.09 5.75 -8.56
C LYS A 74 28.86 5.99 -7.66
N ASN A 75 28.32 4.95 -7.05
CA ASN A 75 27.15 5.07 -6.16
C ASN A 75 27.53 5.56 -4.75
N PHE A 76 28.76 5.28 -4.30
CA PHE A 76 29.29 5.69 -3.00
C PHE A 76 30.63 6.42 -3.14
N PRO A 77 30.64 7.65 -3.69
CA PRO A 77 31.86 8.45 -3.77
C PRO A 77 32.38 8.80 -2.38
N GLU A 78 33.71 8.71 -2.17
CA GLU A 78 34.33 8.84 -0.85
C GLU A 78 34.02 10.17 -0.15
N GLU A 79 33.88 11.24 -0.93
CA GLU A 79 33.59 12.59 -0.45
C GLU A 79 32.19 12.72 0.18
N THR A 80 31.20 11.99 -0.34
CA THR A 80 29.79 12.08 0.13
C THR A 80 29.35 10.83 0.89
N ARG A 81 30.18 9.78 0.96
CA ARG A 81 29.87 8.48 1.58
C ARG A 81 29.25 8.61 2.97
N ASN A 82 29.84 9.43 3.84
CA ASN A 82 29.33 9.60 5.21
C ASN A 82 27.93 10.25 5.22
N ARG A 83 27.69 11.25 4.36
CA ARG A 83 26.38 11.90 4.24
C ARG A 83 25.33 10.94 3.68
N MET A 84 25.69 10.12 2.70
CA MET A 84 24.82 9.09 2.14
C MET A 84 24.44 8.03 3.18
N ILE A 85 25.42 7.50 3.94
CA ILE A 85 25.16 6.51 4.98
C ILE A 85 24.23 7.09 6.05
N ILE A 86 24.46 8.33 6.48
CA ILE A 86 23.55 9.01 7.42
C ILE A 86 22.13 9.13 6.83
N GLY A 87 22.02 9.48 5.54
CA GLY A 87 20.75 9.54 4.83
C GLY A 87 20.04 8.17 4.76
N MET A 88 20.79 7.09 4.55
CA MET A 88 20.26 5.72 4.55
C MET A 88 19.75 5.32 5.94
N VAL A 89 20.50 5.63 7.00
CA VAL A 89 20.07 5.37 8.38
C VAL A 89 18.82 6.18 8.72
N TYR A 90 18.80 7.47 8.38
CA TYR A 90 17.63 8.34 8.61
C TYR A 90 16.39 7.85 7.86
N SER A 91 16.53 7.48 6.59
CA SER A 91 15.47 6.90 5.79
C SER A 91 15.00 5.56 6.36
N GLY A 92 15.92 4.71 6.82
CA GLY A 92 15.61 3.45 7.47
C GLY A 92 14.80 3.62 8.76
N LEU A 93 15.16 4.60 9.60
CA LEU A 93 14.37 4.94 10.79
C LEU A 93 12.96 5.37 10.42
N ALA A 94 12.80 6.24 9.40
CA ALA A 94 11.48 6.63 8.90
C ALA A 94 10.69 5.43 8.35
N ALA A 95 11.35 4.51 7.63
CA ALA A 95 10.73 3.31 7.09
C ALA A 95 10.20 2.36 8.18
N ILE A 96 10.85 2.29 9.35
CA ILE A 96 10.36 1.54 10.51
C ILE A 96 9.00 2.08 10.96
N PHE A 97 8.87 3.41 11.11
CA PHE A 97 7.59 4.03 11.49
C PHE A 97 6.49 3.78 10.46
N ILE A 98 6.81 3.89 9.17
CA ILE A 98 5.85 3.61 8.08
C ILE A 98 5.42 2.15 8.12
N SER A 99 6.35 1.23 8.36
CA SER A 99 6.08 -0.21 8.44
C SER A 99 5.16 -0.55 9.61
N TYR A 100 5.43 0.04 10.78
CA TYR A 100 4.57 -0.12 11.97
C TYR A 100 3.14 0.41 11.71
N CYS A 101 3.02 1.65 11.24
CA CYS A 101 1.72 2.26 10.94
C CYS A 101 0.95 1.49 9.86
N SER A 102 1.65 0.95 8.85
CA SER A 102 1.05 0.15 7.79
C SER A 102 0.47 -1.17 8.33
N ALA A 103 1.25 -1.90 9.13
CA ALA A 103 0.79 -3.13 9.77
C ALA A 103 -0.41 -2.87 10.70
N TRP A 104 -0.32 -1.81 11.51
CA TRP A 104 -1.38 -1.41 12.42
C TRP A 104 -2.67 -1.05 11.68
N CYS A 105 -2.57 -0.23 10.63
CA CYS A 105 -3.71 0.15 9.79
C CYS A 105 -4.40 -1.08 9.20
N ILE A 106 -3.64 -2.03 8.65
CA ILE A 106 -4.19 -3.25 8.01
C ILE A 106 -4.86 -4.17 9.04
N ARG A 107 -4.31 -4.25 10.26
CA ARG A 107 -4.87 -5.06 11.34
C ARG A 107 -6.21 -4.53 11.82
N VAL A 108 -6.30 -3.23 12.11
CA VAL A 108 -7.51 -2.62 12.70
C VAL A 108 -8.60 -2.30 11.67
N THR A 109 -8.23 -2.18 10.39
CA THR A 109 -9.18 -1.86 9.32
C THR A 109 -9.35 -3.02 8.33
N SER A 110 -8.94 -2.83 7.08
CA SER A 110 -8.98 -3.78 6.01
C SER A 110 -7.87 -3.54 4.99
N SER A 111 -7.51 -4.58 4.23
CA SER A 111 -6.57 -4.47 3.11
C SER A 111 -7.03 -3.45 2.07
N THR A 112 -8.34 -3.37 1.80
CA THR A 112 -8.92 -2.39 0.88
C THR A 112 -8.83 -0.96 1.42
N THR A 113 -9.07 -0.77 2.73
CA THR A 113 -8.96 0.55 3.38
C THR A 113 -7.51 1.04 3.37
N TYR A 114 -6.56 0.16 3.67
CA TYR A 114 -5.14 0.48 3.59
C TYR A 114 -4.73 0.96 2.18
N SER A 115 -5.10 0.22 1.14
CA SER A 115 -4.81 0.62 -0.25
C SER A 115 -5.48 1.96 -0.62
N MET A 116 -6.71 2.20 -0.16
CA MET A 116 -7.41 3.47 -0.38
C MET A 116 -6.72 4.64 0.32
N VAL A 117 -6.33 4.49 1.59
CA VAL A 117 -5.60 5.52 2.34
C VAL A 117 -4.23 5.78 1.71
N GLY A 118 -3.56 4.75 1.20
CA GLY A 118 -2.32 4.89 0.44
C GLY A 118 -2.49 5.71 -0.84
N ALA A 119 -3.61 5.54 -1.56
CA ALA A 119 -3.94 6.37 -2.71
C ALA A 119 -4.25 7.82 -2.31
N LEU A 120 -4.99 8.02 -1.21
CA LEU A 120 -5.31 9.36 -0.69
C LEU A 120 -4.08 10.11 -0.16
N ASN A 121 -3.08 9.42 0.40
CA ASN A 121 -1.82 10.02 0.85
C ASN A 121 -1.03 10.67 -0.30
N LYS A 122 -1.26 10.25 -1.55
CA LYS A 122 -0.63 10.88 -2.71
C LYS A 122 -1.23 12.24 -3.05
N LEU A 123 -2.44 12.56 -2.58
CA LEU A 123 -3.11 13.83 -2.90
C LEU A 123 -2.44 15.05 -2.24
N PRO A 124 -2.16 15.04 -0.92
CA PRO A 124 -1.41 16.15 -0.30
C PRO A 124 -0.05 16.37 -0.95
N ILE A 125 0.67 15.29 -1.26
CA ILE A 125 1.98 15.36 -1.91
C ILE A 125 1.85 16.01 -3.30
N ALA A 126 0.83 15.63 -4.08
CA ALA A 126 0.57 16.23 -5.39
C ALA A 126 0.19 17.71 -5.27
N ILE A 127 -0.64 18.09 -4.30
CA ILE A 127 -1.04 19.48 -4.05
C ILE A 127 0.19 20.32 -3.64
N SER A 128 1.00 19.84 -2.70
CA SER A 128 2.26 20.49 -2.33
C SER A 128 3.19 20.59 -3.54
N GLY A 129 3.24 19.57 -4.40
CA GLY A 129 4.00 19.60 -5.64
C GLY A 129 3.60 20.76 -6.55
N LEU A 130 2.30 21.00 -6.73
CA LEU A 130 1.78 22.09 -7.56
C LEU A 130 1.95 23.48 -6.92
N ILE A 131 1.94 23.58 -5.59
CA ILE A 131 2.09 24.85 -4.86
C ILE A 131 3.56 25.26 -4.78
N PHE A 132 4.45 24.33 -4.45
CA PHE A 132 5.87 24.62 -4.20
C PHE A 132 6.73 24.55 -5.45
N PHE A 133 6.35 23.73 -6.44
CA PHE A 133 7.02 23.71 -7.74
C PHE A 133 6.08 24.35 -8.76
N SER A 134 6.55 25.35 -9.50
CA SER A 134 5.81 26.03 -10.57
C SER A 134 5.59 25.14 -11.81
N ALA A 135 5.10 23.93 -11.59
CA ALA A 135 4.68 23.01 -12.63
C ALA A 135 3.40 23.55 -13.31
N PRO A 136 3.21 23.32 -14.61
CA PRO A 136 2.03 23.79 -15.32
C PRO A 136 0.76 23.17 -14.72
N VAL A 137 -0.07 24.01 -14.10
CA VAL A 137 -1.36 23.61 -13.54
C VAL A 137 -2.35 23.44 -14.70
N THR A 138 -2.58 22.20 -15.12
CA THR A 138 -3.59 21.90 -16.14
C THR A 138 -4.97 21.68 -15.50
N VAL A 139 -6.04 21.97 -16.23
CA VAL A 139 -7.42 21.66 -15.81
C VAL A 139 -7.59 20.16 -15.54
N GLY A 140 -6.87 19.30 -16.27
CA GLY A 140 -6.84 17.85 -16.04
C GLY A 140 -6.29 17.48 -14.66
N SER A 141 -5.16 18.07 -14.24
CA SER A 141 -4.57 17.80 -12.92
C SER A 141 -5.49 18.25 -11.77
N VAL A 142 -6.10 19.44 -11.90
CA VAL A 142 -7.00 19.98 -10.86
C VAL A 142 -8.28 19.15 -10.74
N SER A 143 -8.89 18.80 -11.88
CA SER A 143 -10.10 17.95 -11.89
C SER A 143 -9.82 16.55 -11.34
N ALA A 144 -8.66 15.95 -11.64
CA ALA A 144 -8.26 14.67 -11.08
C ALA A 144 -8.12 14.71 -9.55
N ILE A 145 -7.50 15.77 -9.00
CA ILE A 145 -7.37 15.96 -7.55
C ILE A 145 -8.76 16.09 -6.90
N PHE A 146 -9.66 16.85 -7.51
CA PHE A 146 -11.03 17.01 -7.01
C PHE A 146 -11.80 15.69 -6.99
N ILE A 147 -11.77 14.93 -8.09
CA ILE A 147 -12.42 13.61 -8.18
C ILE A 147 -11.85 12.65 -7.12
N ALA A 148 -10.53 12.67 -6.92
CA ALA A 148 -9.89 11.82 -5.93
C ALA A 148 -10.32 12.18 -4.50
N PHE A 149 -10.47 13.46 -4.17
CA PHE A 149 -11.02 13.91 -2.88
C PHE A 149 -12.45 13.43 -2.67
N VAL A 150 -13.33 13.63 -3.68
CA VAL A 150 -14.73 13.18 -3.61
C VAL A 150 -14.79 11.66 -3.42
N SER A 151 -13.96 10.90 -4.12
CA SER A 151 -13.90 9.44 -3.97
C SER A 151 -13.51 9.01 -2.54
N GLY A 152 -12.60 9.74 -1.90
CA GLY A 152 -12.21 9.50 -0.50
C GLY A 152 -13.36 9.73 0.48
N ILE A 153 -14.11 10.82 0.30
CA ILE A 153 -15.30 11.15 1.11
C ILE A 153 -16.38 10.08 0.95
N VAL A 154 -16.70 9.71 -0.30
CA VAL A 154 -17.69 8.68 -0.62
C VAL A 154 -17.29 7.34 0.01
N TYR A 155 -16.01 6.96 -0.08
CA TYR A 155 -15.50 5.74 0.55
C TYR A 155 -15.65 5.76 2.07
N ALA A 156 -15.32 6.87 2.73
CA ALA A 156 -15.47 7.02 4.18
C ALA A 156 -16.94 6.86 4.62
N ILE A 157 -17.88 7.53 3.92
CA ILE A 157 -19.31 7.42 4.19
C ILE A 157 -19.81 5.98 3.98
N ALA A 158 -19.41 5.34 2.88
CA ALA A 158 -19.78 3.96 2.59
C ALA A 158 -19.28 3.02 3.70
N ARG A 159 -18.07 3.25 4.21
CA ARG A 159 -17.50 2.43 5.29
C ARG A 159 -18.22 2.64 6.62
N MET A 160 -18.61 3.87 6.95
CA MET A 160 -19.41 4.14 8.15
C MET A 160 -20.77 3.42 8.10
N ARG A 161 -21.43 3.43 6.93
CA ARG A 161 -22.70 2.71 6.71
C ARG A 161 -22.55 1.19 6.83
N GLN A 162 -21.44 0.62 6.35
CA GLN A 162 -21.16 -0.82 6.49
C GLN A 162 -20.92 -1.27 7.94
N SER A 163 -20.53 -0.35 8.83
CA SER A 163 -20.34 -0.62 10.26
C SER A 163 -21.63 -0.44 11.08
N GLY A 164 -22.72 0.06 10.48
CA GLY A 164 -24.04 0.12 11.10
C GLY A 164 -24.72 -1.25 11.18
N PRO A 165 -25.89 -1.36 11.84
CA PRO A 165 -26.65 -2.60 11.89
C PRO A 165 -26.86 -3.09 10.46
N ARG A 166 -26.38 -4.30 10.16
CA ARG A 166 -26.73 -4.95 8.90
C ARG A 166 -28.23 -5.19 8.95
N ASP A 167 -28.98 -4.52 8.08
CA ASP A 167 -30.34 -4.95 7.75
C ASP A 167 -30.22 -6.34 7.14
N THR A 168 -30.25 -7.35 8.01
CA THR A 168 -30.35 -8.74 7.61
C THR A 168 -31.69 -8.88 6.92
N LEU A 169 -31.67 -9.16 5.62
CA LEU A 169 -32.87 -9.61 4.91
C LEU A 169 -33.50 -10.75 5.72
N PRO A 170 -34.81 -10.72 6.00
CA PRO A 170 -35.49 -11.70 6.84
C PRO A 170 -35.55 -13.04 6.09
N THR A 171 -34.45 -13.79 6.09
CA THR A 171 -34.31 -15.06 5.37
C THR A 171 -34.41 -16.28 6.28
N THR A 172 -34.68 -16.07 7.56
CA THR A 172 -35.15 -17.13 8.46
C THR A 172 -36.27 -16.57 9.31
N ARG A 173 -37.51 -16.94 8.96
CA ARG A 173 -38.62 -16.87 9.91
C ARG A 173 -38.21 -17.71 11.12
N PRO A 174 -38.09 -17.15 12.34
CA PRO A 174 -38.00 -18.01 13.51
C PRO A 174 -39.28 -18.83 13.54
N THR A 175 -39.18 -20.15 13.51
CA THR A 175 -40.31 -21.02 13.82
C THR A 175 -40.75 -20.68 15.24
N MET A 176 -41.80 -19.86 15.36
CA MET A 176 -42.48 -19.67 16.63
C MET A 176 -43.03 -21.04 17.03
N SER A 177 -42.42 -21.64 18.05
CA SER A 177 -43.01 -22.78 18.73
C SER A 177 -44.35 -22.33 19.32
N ALA A 178 -45.44 -23.01 18.95
CA ALA A 178 -46.80 -22.75 19.38
C ALA A 178 -47.00 -22.84 20.92
N SER A 179 -45.97 -23.21 21.67
CA SER A 179 -45.97 -23.24 23.13
C SER A 179 -45.89 -21.86 23.81
N ALA A 180 -45.53 -20.79 23.09
CA ALA A 180 -45.41 -19.44 23.68
C ALA A 180 -46.74 -18.68 23.80
N GLN A 181 -47.84 -19.26 23.30
CA GLN A 181 -49.16 -18.60 23.29
C GLN A 181 -50.07 -19.04 24.46
N SER A 182 -49.58 -19.89 25.37
CA SER A 182 -50.37 -20.43 26.49
C SER A 182 -50.15 -19.71 27.84
N SER A 183 -49.33 -18.66 27.88
CA SER A 183 -49.08 -17.90 29.11
C SER A 183 -49.24 -16.41 28.88
N ARG A 184 -50.48 -15.99 28.58
CA ARG A 184 -51.06 -14.70 28.95
C ARG A 184 -52.55 -14.70 28.68
#